data_AF-A0A8T5LUQ9-F1
#
_entry.id   AF-A0A8T5LUQ9-F1
#
_cell.length_a   1.000
_cell.length_b   1.000
_cell.length_c   1.000
_cell.angle_alpha   90.00
_cell.angle_beta   90.00
_cell.angle_gamma   90.00
#
_symmetry.space_group_name_H-M   'P 1'
#
loop_
_entity.id
_entity.type
_entity.pdbx_description
1 polymer ?
#
loop_
_entity_poly.entity_id
_entity_poly.type
_entity_poly.pdbx_seq_one_letter_code
_entity_poly.pdbx_strand_id
1 'polypeptide(L)'
;MVTAETIVYIDTNIIRNEQKWENDFSQLNPKGIFAKLLDLVEIDSLKDKVDIGIPETVLLEFLKSKKENFSNCFTSFKSKIPLFEKMDCCDFTQLKLPKDEFDYQDYVKKIVDELNTKKNSIHIIEINWEDSKEILQKIYNKSIENLPPFQRTKGSGKDKGFNDNLIWETILKHAKASEHENYFLLTENTNDFTSELEEEFAVSINKSIKILSTYEKLEKELNILHALLDLDIAVKKHIEDEYFISQLKEYISGKIDIDTSLITDVTFEKAIDFSSQSDGDVIQHPELFSLDDGEILSIDDLENHYILFYNIKTEDKEYQFEVLFDFKNKDFVNSYFKKIGDLDE
;
A
#
# COMPACT_ATOMS: atom_id res chain seq x y z
N MET A 1 7.87 11.00 -19.06
CA MET A 1 7.52 10.85 -17.64
C MET A 1 7.25 9.38 -17.45
N VAL A 2 7.94 8.73 -16.52
CA VAL A 2 7.62 7.36 -16.13
C VAL A 2 6.35 7.47 -15.28
N THR A 3 5.25 6.91 -15.76
CA THR A 3 4.03 6.74 -14.98
C THR A 3 4.22 5.58 -14.02
N ALA A 4 3.78 5.72 -12.78
CA ALA A 4 3.84 4.63 -11.82
C ALA A 4 3.07 3.40 -12.35
N GLU A 5 3.53 2.21 -12.02
CA GLU A 5 2.89 0.95 -12.44
C GLU A 5 1.62 0.66 -11.63
N THR A 6 1.54 1.19 -10.41
CA THR A 6 0.46 0.91 -9.46
C THR A 6 -0.23 2.19 -9.02
N ILE A 7 -1.55 2.16 -8.84
CA ILE A 7 -2.30 3.22 -8.17
C ILE A 7 -3.16 2.68 -7.03
N VAL A 8 -3.12 3.37 -5.90
CA VAL A 8 -3.95 3.12 -4.72
C VAL A 8 -4.97 4.23 -4.59
N TYR A 9 -6.23 3.92 -4.85
CA TYR A 9 -7.34 4.82 -4.56
C TYR A 9 -7.70 4.75 -3.09
N ILE A 10 -8.10 5.90 -2.52
CA ILE A 10 -8.51 5.98 -1.11
C ILE A 10 -9.95 6.48 -0.96
N ASP A 11 -10.65 5.91 0.01
CA ASP A 11 -11.98 6.36 0.45
C ASP A 11 -11.86 7.43 1.57
N THR A 12 -12.95 8.13 1.87
CA THR A 12 -13.01 9.19 2.89
C THR A 12 -12.68 8.67 4.28
N ASN A 13 -13.02 7.42 4.62
CA ASN A 13 -12.64 6.83 5.92
C ASN A 13 -11.12 6.79 6.12
N ILE A 14 -10.34 6.56 5.07
CA ILE A 14 -8.87 6.47 5.14
C ILE A 14 -8.23 7.82 5.48
N ILE A 15 -8.77 8.92 4.93
CA ILE A 15 -8.25 10.28 5.17
C ILE A 15 -8.69 10.82 6.53
N ARG A 16 -9.83 10.34 7.07
CA ARG A 16 -10.37 10.83 8.33
C ARG A 16 -9.46 10.44 9.49
N ASN A 17 -9.02 11.46 10.24
CA ASN A 17 -8.38 11.26 11.53
C ASN A 17 -9.45 11.25 12.63
N GLU A 18 -9.73 10.10 13.24
CA GLU A 18 -10.79 9.92 14.24
C GLU A 18 -10.42 10.41 15.66
N GLN A 19 -9.21 10.91 15.87
CA GLN A 19 -8.77 11.31 17.20
C GLN A 19 -9.48 12.58 17.70
N LYS A 20 -10.45 12.39 18.61
CA LYS A 20 -11.28 13.43 19.25
C LYS A 20 -10.54 14.61 19.89
N TRP A 21 -9.23 14.48 20.15
CA TRP A 21 -8.44 15.47 20.88
C TRP A 21 -7.52 16.30 19.97
N GLU A 22 -7.47 16.01 18.68
CA GLU A 22 -6.64 16.76 17.73
C GLU A 22 -7.48 17.81 17.01
N ASN A 23 -7.66 18.93 17.70
CA ASN A 23 -8.39 20.11 17.25
C ASN A 23 -7.50 21.11 16.52
N ASP A 24 -6.42 20.66 15.88
CA ASP A 24 -5.65 21.55 15.02
C ASP A 24 -6.35 21.66 13.66
N PHE A 25 -7.12 22.73 13.53
CA PHE A 25 -7.82 23.09 12.31
C PHE A 25 -6.93 23.87 11.32
N SER A 26 -5.71 24.20 11.72
CA SER A 26 -4.76 25.05 11.00
C SER A 26 -3.69 24.30 10.21
N GLN A 27 -3.74 22.97 10.21
CA GLN A 27 -2.87 22.12 9.37
C GLN A 27 -3.61 20.85 8.91
N LEU A 28 -3.29 20.37 7.69
CA LEU A 28 -3.54 18.98 7.33
C LEU A 28 -2.33 18.18 7.80
N ASN A 29 -2.36 17.74 9.05
CA ASN A 29 -1.46 16.69 9.48
C ASN A 29 -2.15 15.36 9.19
N PRO A 30 -1.89 14.72 8.02
CA PRO A 30 -2.40 13.39 7.76
C PRO A 30 -1.90 12.50 8.90
N LYS A 31 -2.81 11.73 9.47
CA LYS A 31 -2.57 10.83 10.61
C LYS A 31 -3.35 9.55 10.38
N GLY A 32 -3.05 8.54 11.20
CA GLY A 32 -3.69 7.23 11.04
C GLY A 32 -3.26 6.56 9.74
N ILE A 33 -4.21 5.93 9.05
CA ILE A 33 -3.93 5.10 7.87
C ILE A 33 -3.34 5.93 6.72
N PHE A 34 -3.87 7.11 6.45
CA PHE A 34 -3.37 7.94 5.36
C PHE A 34 -1.92 8.39 5.56
N ALA A 35 -1.48 8.67 6.80
CA ALA A 35 -0.08 8.97 7.08
C ALA A 35 0.83 7.77 6.83
N LYS A 36 0.43 6.60 7.33
CA LYS A 36 1.18 5.36 7.10
C LYS A 36 1.32 5.07 5.61
N LEU A 37 0.24 5.24 4.84
CA LEU A 37 0.28 5.09 3.39
C LEU A 37 1.24 6.08 2.74
N LEU A 38 1.20 7.35 3.17
CA LEU A 38 2.13 8.38 2.70
C LEU A 38 3.59 8.10 3.03
N ASP A 39 3.87 7.42 4.14
CA ASP A 39 5.22 7.02 4.53
C ASP A 39 5.66 5.77 3.73
N LEU A 40 4.76 4.81 3.55
CA LEU A 40 5.00 3.58 2.77
C LEU A 40 5.40 3.89 1.33
N VAL A 41 4.65 4.75 0.64
CA VAL A 41 4.96 5.09 -0.76
C VAL A 41 6.19 5.97 -0.90
N GLU A 42 6.73 6.56 0.18
CA GLU A 42 7.97 7.35 0.11
C GLU A 42 9.22 6.49 0.26
N ILE A 43 9.08 5.20 0.59
CA ILE A 43 10.20 4.25 0.60
C ILE A 43 10.75 4.15 -0.84
N ASP A 44 12.07 4.21 -0.99
CA ASP A 44 12.75 4.26 -2.29
C ASP A 44 12.31 3.14 -3.26
N SER A 45 11.91 1.98 -2.74
CA SER A 45 11.41 0.84 -3.53
C SER A 45 10.03 1.07 -4.16
N LEU A 46 9.20 1.94 -3.57
CA LEU A 46 7.81 2.19 -3.98
C LEU A 46 7.57 3.60 -4.55
N LYS A 47 8.47 4.55 -4.28
CA LYS A 47 8.33 5.98 -4.59
C LYS A 47 7.95 6.34 -6.02
N ASP A 48 8.52 5.62 -6.98
CA ASP A 48 8.27 5.82 -8.40
C ASP A 48 7.36 4.73 -9.01
N LYS A 49 6.83 3.83 -8.16
CA LYS A 49 6.03 2.66 -8.57
C LYS A 49 4.59 2.71 -8.13
N VAL A 50 4.30 3.47 -7.07
CA VAL A 50 2.97 3.54 -6.45
C VAL A 50 2.51 4.99 -6.40
N ASP A 51 1.45 5.26 -7.13
CA ASP A 51 0.66 6.48 -7.03
C ASP A 51 -0.49 6.33 -6.02
N ILE A 52 -0.87 7.44 -5.40
CA ILE A 52 -2.05 7.57 -4.54
C ILE A 52 -3.07 8.41 -5.27
N GLY A 53 -4.18 7.78 -5.64
CA GLY A 53 -5.33 8.44 -6.24
C GLY A 53 -6.34 8.89 -5.19
N ILE A 54 -6.60 10.20 -5.10
CA ILE A 54 -7.63 10.73 -4.21
C ILE A 54 -8.79 11.25 -5.06
N PRO A 55 -9.94 10.55 -5.11
CA PRO A 55 -11.13 11.07 -5.78
C PRO A 55 -11.53 12.43 -5.20
N GLU A 56 -11.88 13.39 -6.05
CA GLU A 56 -12.27 14.74 -5.62
C GLU A 56 -13.41 14.72 -4.59
N THR A 57 -14.40 13.82 -4.80
CA THR A 57 -15.51 13.61 -3.87
C THR A 57 -15.04 13.30 -2.45
N VAL A 58 -14.00 12.48 -2.30
CA VAL A 58 -13.42 12.11 -1.00
C VAL A 58 -12.87 13.33 -0.28
N LEU A 59 -12.15 14.20 -1.00
CA LEU A 59 -11.67 15.46 -0.46
C LEU A 59 -12.85 16.32 -0.01
N LEU A 60 -13.83 16.57 -0.90
CA LEU A 60 -14.99 17.41 -0.58
C LEU A 60 -15.76 16.93 0.66
N GLU A 61 -15.93 15.61 0.83
CA GLU A 61 -16.54 15.04 2.03
C GLU A 61 -15.71 15.28 3.29
N PHE A 62 -14.40 15.04 3.20
CA PHE A 62 -13.48 15.29 4.30
C PHE A 62 -13.53 16.78 4.73
N LEU A 63 -13.61 17.70 3.77
CA LEU A 63 -13.72 19.14 4.04
C LEU A 63 -15.02 19.53 4.71
N LYS A 64 -16.13 19.00 4.21
CA LYS A 64 -17.44 19.22 4.81
C LYS A 64 -17.44 18.76 6.27
N SER A 65 -16.91 17.56 6.53
CA SER A 65 -16.78 17.02 7.89
C SER A 65 -15.92 17.90 8.80
N LYS A 66 -14.76 18.37 8.31
CA LYS A 66 -13.90 19.29 9.08
C LYS A 66 -14.58 20.62 9.39
N LYS A 67 -15.29 21.21 8.43
CA LYS A 67 -16.06 22.45 8.62
C LYS A 67 -17.16 22.28 9.66
N GLU A 68 -17.91 21.17 9.59
CA GLU A 68 -18.97 20.84 10.56
C GLU A 68 -18.39 20.65 11.97
N ASN A 69 -17.28 19.90 12.09
CA ASN A 69 -16.60 19.68 13.37
C ASN A 69 -16.07 20.98 13.99
N PHE A 70 -15.44 21.85 13.20
CA PHE A 70 -15.00 23.17 13.67
C PHE A 70 -16.18 23.99 14.18
N SER A 71 -17.25 24.09 13.39
CA SER A 71 -18.45 24.85 13.76
C SER A 71 -19.07 24.34 15.07
N ASN A 72 -19.10 23.01 15.25
CA ASN A 72 -19.58 22.38 16.47
C ASN A 72 -18.68 22.70 17.68
N CYS A 73 -17.35 22.56 17.52
CA CYS A 73 -16.39 22.90 18.57
C CYS A 73 -16.44 24.40 18.94
N PHE A 74 -16.51 25.28 17.95
CA PHE A 74 -16.57 26.72 18.16
C PHE A 74 -17.89 27.15 18.83
N THR A 75 -19.01 26.57 18.42
CA THR A 75 -20.32 26.80 19.07
C THR A 75 -20.31 26.28 20.51
N SER A 76 -19.73 25.09 20.75
CA SER A 76 -19.57 24.52 22.10
C SER A 76 -18.65 25.37 22.99
N PHE A 77 -17.60 25.96 22.42
CA PHE A 77 -16.73 26.88 23.13
C PHE A 77 -17.46 28.18 23.47
N LYS A 78 -18.11 28.81 22.48
CA LYS A 78 -18.92 30.03 22.67
C LYS A 78 -19.99 29.86 23.75
N SER A 79 -20.67 28.71 23.80
CA SER A 79 -21.71 28.47 24.80
C SER A 79 -21.18 28.30 26.23
N LYS A 80 -19.88 28.01 26.40
CA LYS A 80 -19.24 27.91 27.72
C LYS A 80 -18.74 29.26 28.25
N ILE A 81 -18.47 30.24 27.38
CA ILE A 81 -17.97 31.57 27.81
C ILE A 81 -18.86 32.20 28.90
N PRO A 82 -20.20 32.25 28.76
CA PRO A 82 -21.07 32.84 29.79
C PRO A 82 -21.07 32.08 31.13
N LEU A 83 -20.61 30.82 31.16
CA LEU A 83 -20.46 30.07 32.41
C LEU A 83 -19.21 30.51 33.17
N PHE A 84 -18.13 30.81 32.45
CA PHE A 84 -16.88 31.27 33.05
C PHE A 84 -16.90 32.76 33.42
N GLU A 85 -17.66 33.59 32.69
CA GLU A 85 -17.89 35.01 33.06
C GLU A 85 -18.56 35.17 34.44
N LYS A 86 -19.18 34.13 34.98
CA LYS A 86 -19.77 34.12 36.33
C LYS A 86 -18.74 33.86 37.43
N MET A 87 -17.49 33.57 37.08
CA MET A 87 -16.41 33.33 38.04
C MET A 87 -15.58 34.61 38.19
N ASP A 88 -15.44 35.10 39.42
CA ASP A 88 -14.71 36.34 39.73
C ASP A 88 -13.23 36.33 39.31
N CYS A 89 -12.67 35.14 39.04
CA CYS A 89 -11.29 34.93 38.64
C CYS A 89 -11.05 34.91 37.12
N CYS A 90 -12.09 35.09 36.29
CA CYS A 90 -11.95 35.01 34.84
C CYS A 90 -12.40 36.31 34.15
N ASP A 91 -11.50 36.91 33.36
CA ASP A 91 -11.79 38.07 32.51
C ASP A 91 -11.68 37.70 31.03
N PHE A 92 -12.82 37.70 30.33
CA PHE A 92 -12.91 37.42 28.89
C PHE A 92 -13.03 38.68 28.03
N THR A 93 -13.00 39.89 28.61
CA THR A 93 -13.16 41.15 27.87
C THR A 93 -12.07 41.38 26.81
N GLN A 94 -10.90 40.75 26.99
CA GLN A 94 -9.80 40.79 26.02
C GLN A 94 -9.82 39.64 25.01
N LEU A 95 -10.74 38.67 25.13
CA LEU A 95 -10.80 37.53 24.25
C LEU A 95 -11.35 37.96 22.88
N LYS A 96 -10.48 37.95 21.86
CA LYS A 96 -10.87 38.16 20.47
C LYS A 96 -11.20 36.82 19.82
N LEU A 97 -12.48 36.57 19.58
CA LEU A 97 -12.89 35.41 18.81
C LEU A 97 -12.72 35.67 17.31
N PRO A 98 -12.31 34.66 16.53
CA PRO A 98 -12.37 34.75 15.07
C PRO A 98 -13.81 35.05 14.62
N LYS A 99 -13.94 35.77 13.50
CA LYS A 99 -15.25 35.98 12.86
C LYS A 99 -15.85 34.63 12.48
N ASP A 100 -17.18 34.55 12.43
CA ASP A 100 -17.92 33.32 12.08
C ASP A 100 -17.64 32.79 10.65
N GLU A 101 -16.85 33.53 9.86
CA GLU A 101 -16.48 33.22 8.48
C GLU A 101 -14.97 32.95 8.38
N PHE A 102 -14.55 31.71 8.63
CA PHE A 102 -13.26 31.22 8.14
C PHE A 102 -13.51 30.47 6.83
N ASP A 103 -12.90 30.95 5.74
CA ASP A 103 -13.03 30.34 4.42
C ASP A 103 -12.18 29.08 4.32
N TYR A 104 -12.76 27.96 4.72
CA TYR A 104 -12.16 26.64 4.60
C TYR A 104 -11.90 26.22 3.15
N GLN A 105 -12.59 26.78 2.15
CA GLN A 105 -12.34 26.39 0.75
C GLN A 105 -10.98 26.89 0.29
N ASP A 106 -10.64 28.16 0.56
CA ASP A 106 -9.33 28.73 0.21
C ASP A 106 -8.20 28.10 1.03
N TYR A 107 -8.43 27.83 2.31
CA TYR A 107 -7.46 27.18 3.19
C TYR A 107 -7.14 25.74 2.72
N VAL A 108 -8.15 25.01 2.25
CA VAL A 108 -7.95 23.65 1.74
C VAL A 108 -7.33 23.64 0.36
N LYS A 109 -7.70 24.57 -0.52
CA LYS A 109 -7.08 24.66 -1.83
C LYS A 109 -5.56 24.76 -1.70
N LYS A 110 -5.07 25.53 -0.73
CA LYS A 110 -3.65 25.58 -0.37
C LYS A 110 -3.09 24.24 0.09
N ILE A 111 -3.85 23.47 0.87
CA ILE A 111 -3.44 22.12 1.32
C ILE A 111 -3.35 21.15 0.15
N VAL A 112 -4.35 21.16 -0.73
CA VAL A 112 -4.38 20.39 -1.98
C VAL A 112 -3.19 20.77 -2.85
N ASP A 113 -2.93 22.06 -3.02
CA ASP A 113 -1.78 22.57 -3.75
C ASP A 113 -0.46 22.15 -3.08
N GLU A 114 -0.39 22.15 -1.75
CA GLU A 114 0.77 21.67 -0.98
C GLU A 114 1.01 20.16 -1.13
N LEU A 115 -0.05 19.35 -1.11
CA LEU A 115 0.04 17.90 -1.35
C LEU A 115 0.51 17.64 -2.79
N ASN A 116 -0.03 18.36 -3.77
CA ASN A 116 0.33 18.25 -5.18
C ASN A 116 1.76 18.74 -5.47
N THR A 117 2.30 19.67 -4.69
CA THR A 117 3.65 20.25 -4.92
C THR A 117 4.77 19.55 -4.15
N LYS A 118 4.47 18.86 -3.05
CA LYS A 118 5.48 18.23 -2.20
C LYS A 118 5.68 16.73 -2.44
N LYS A 119 4.73 16.03 -3.08
CA LYS A 119 4.79 14.58 -3.29
C LYS A 119 4.35 14.21 -4.71
N ASN A 120 5.28 13.75 -5.53
CA ASN A 120 5.01 13.38 -6.93
C ASN A 120 4.02 12.22 -7.08
N SER A 121 3.81 11.44 -6.02
CA SER A 121 3.00 10.23 -6.00
C SER A 121 1.55 10.45 -5.59
N ILE A 122 1.06 11.70 -5.45
CA ILE A 122 -0.35 11.97 -5.10
C ILE A 122 -1.07 12.66 -6.26
N HIS A 123 -2.21 12.11 -6.65
CA HIS A 123 -3.06 12.64 -7.72
C HIS A 123 -4.48 12.84 -7.24
N ILE A 124 -5.01 14.04 -7.45
CA ILE A 124 -6.43 14.29 -7.29
C ILE A 124 -7.14 13.87 -8.56
N ILE A 125 -8.15 13.02 -8.40
CA ILE A 125 -8.88 12.44 -9.51
C ILE A 125 -10.23 13.11 -9.59
N GLU A 126 -10.32 14.04 -10.53
CA GLU A 126 -11.52 14.82 -10.75
C GLU A 126 -12.61 13.99 -11.42
N ILE A 127 -13.86 14.28 -11.05
CA ILE A 127 -15.00 13.81 -11.84
C ILE A 127 -14.98 14.58 -13.16
N ASN A 128 -14.78 13.88 -14.27
CA ASN A 128 -15.00 14.50 -15.57
C ASN A 128 -16.51 14.67 -15.80
N TRP A 129 -16.98 15.89 -15.55
CA TRP A 129 -18.38 16.32 -15.66
C TRP A 129 -18.89 16.42 -17.11
N GLU A 130 -18.04 16.30 -18.12
CA GLU A 130 -18.50 16.23 -19.52
C GLU A 130 -19.37 14.99 -19.75
N ASP A 131 -19.08 13.89 -19.03
CA ASP A 131 -19.91 12.67 -19.05
C ASP A 131 -20.87 12.57 -17.86
N SER A 132 -21.15 13.69 -17.20
CA SER A 132 -22.02 13.75 -16.02
C SER A 132 -23.38 13.10 -16.24
N LYS A 133 -23.95 13.22 -17.45
CA LYS A 133 -25.22 12.58 -17.79
C LYS A 133 -25.13 11.05 -17.72
N GLU A 134 -24.06 10.45 -18.24
CA GLU A 134 -23.86 9.00 -18.21
C GLU A 134 -23.63 8.53 -16.78
N ILE A 135 -22.74 9.21 -16.05
CA ILE A 135 -22.44 8.90 -14.64
C ILE A 135 -23.72 8.95 -13.80
N LEU A 136 -24.48 10.05 -13.89
CA LEU A 136 -25.74 10.20 -13.15
C LEU A 136 -26.78 9.14 -13.55
N GLN A 137 -26.82 8.73 -14.82
CA GLN A 137 -27.72 7.67 -15.27
C GLN A 137 -27.33 6.31 -14.70
N LYS A 138 -26.03 5.99 -14.63
CA LYS A 138 -25.55 4.76 -13.98
C LYS A 138 -25.89 4.74 -12.50
N ILE A 139 -25.59 5.83 -11.79
CA ILE A 139 -25.89 5.97 -10.37
C ILE A 139 -27.40 5.87 -10.13
N TYR A 140 -28.22 6.50 -10.99
CA TYR A 140 -29.67 6.40 -10.92
C TYR A 140 -30.15 4.95 -11.07
N ASN A 141 -29.65 4.21 -12.07
CA ASN A 141 -30.01 2.81 -12.27
C ASN A 141 -29.57 1.93 -11.08
N LYS A 142 -28.32 2.08 -10.62
CA LYS A 142 -27.80 1.39 -9.42
C LYS A 142 -28.67 1.68 -8.19
N SER A 143 -29.18 2.90 -8.04
CA SER A 143 -30.06 3.29 -6.94
C SER A 143 -31.43 2.62 -6.98
N ILE A 144 -32.00 2.41 -8.18
CA ILE A 144 -33.29 1.72 -8.35
C ILE A 144 -33.13 0.24 -8.01
N GLU A 145 -32.04 -0.35 -8.49
CA GLU A 145 -31.76 -1.78 -8.36
C GLU A 145 -31.12 -2.15 -7.02
N ASN A 146 -30.73 -1.14 -6.21
CA ASN A 146 -29.97 -1.30 -4.96
C ASN A 146 -28.67 -2.10 -5.18
N LEU A 147 -27.98 -1.80 -6.28
CA LEU A 147 -26.67 -2.36 -6.59
C LEU A 147 -25.57 -1.64 -5.81
N PRO A 148 -24.48 -2.33 -5.43
CA PRO A 148 -23.34 -1.70 -4.78
C PRO A 148 -22.80 -0.49 -5.57
N PRO A 149 -22.24 0.52 -4.90
CA PRO A 149 -22.11 0.65 -3.43
C PRO A 149 -23.35 1.20 -2.71
N PHE A 150 -24.56 1.10 -3.28
CA PHE A 150 -25.78 1.40 -2.50
C PHE A 150 -26.00 0.35 -1.40
N GLN A 151 -26.26 0.84 -0.18
CA GLN A 151 -26.56 -0.01 0.97
C GLN A 151 -27.84 -0.82 0.79
N ARG A 152 -27.75 -2.15 0.95
CA ARG A 152 -28.91 -3.07 0.89
C ARG A 152 -29.78 -3.05 2.15
N THR A 153 -29.35 -2.39 3.24
CA THR A 153 -30.04 -2.40 4.54
C THR A 153 -31.04 -1.25 4.71
N LYS A 154 -32.17 -1.55 5.38
CA LYS A 154 -33.17 -0.56 5.80
C LYS A 154 -32.69 0.24 7.03
N GLY A 155 -31.65 1.05 6.87
CA GLY A 155 -31.17 2.00 7.87
C GLY A 155 -31.63 3.44 7.57
N SER A 156 -32.00 4.20 8.60
CA SER A 156 -32.43 5.60 8.44
C SER A 156 -31.24 6.56 8.43
N GLY A 157 -31.04 7.25 7.31
CA GLY A 157 -30.64 8.66 7.32
C GLY A 157 -29.15 8.99 7.39
N LYS A 158 -28.39 8.67 6.35
CA LYS A 158 -27.39 9.54 5.69
C LYS A 158 -27.00 8.87 4.36
N ASP A 159 -26.63 9.67 3.36
CA ASP A 159 -26.40 9.30 1.94
C ASP A 159 -26.22 7.80 1.72
N LYS A 160 -27.22 7.16 1.09
CA LYS A 160 -27.34 5.70 0.94
C LYS A 160 -26.31 5.07 -0.01
N GLY A 161 -25.08 5.56 -0.05
CA GLY A 161 -24.04 5.15 -1.01
C GLY A 161 -23.97 6.02 -2.26
N PHE A 162 -24.64 7.18 -2.31
CA PHE A 162 -24.52 8.09 -3.47
C PHE A 162 -23.09 8.61 -3.65
N ASN A 163 -22.45 9.03 -2.55
CA ASN A 163 -21.07 9.51 -2.60
C ASN A 163 -20.10 8.37 -2.90
N ASP A 164 -20.33 7.18 -2.33
CA ASP A 164 -19.56 5.97 -2.65
C ASP A 164 -19.67 5.61 -4.14
N ASN A 165 -20.85 5.80 -4.74
CA ASN A 165 -21.06 5.63 -6.18
C ASN A 165 -20.27 6.66 -6.99
N LEU A 166 -20.26 7.93 -6.56
CA LEU A 166 -19.44 8.96 -7.23
C LEU A 166 -17.95 8.61 -7.16
N ILE A 167 -17.47 8.13 -6.01
CA ILE A 167 -16.10 7.65 -5.83
C ILE A 167 -15.81 6.51 -6.81
N TRP A 168 -16.69 5.51 -6.86
CA TRP A 168 -16.53 4.35 -7.74
C TRP A 168 -16.54 4.71 -9.23
N GLU A 169 -17.48 5.53 -9.69
CA GLU A 169 -17.54 5.97 -11.10
C GLU A 169 -16.32 6.83 -11.47
N THR A 170 -15.79 7.61 -10.52
CA THR A 170 -14.53 8.35 -10.70
C THR A 170 -13.35 7.41 -10.93
N ILE A 171 -13.25 6.37 -10.10
CA ILE A 171 -12.21 5.33 -10.21
C ILE A 171 -12.29 4.59 -11.54
N LEU A 172 -13.48 4.11 -11.93
CA LEU A 172 -13.69 3.39 -13.19
C LEU A 172 -13.25 4.22 -14.39
N LYS A 173 -13.66 5.48 -14.41
CA LYS A 173 -13.37 6.39 -15.53
C LYS A 173 -11.89 6.71 -15.61
N HIS A 174 -11.25 6.98 -14.47
CA HIS A 174 -9.82 7.22 -14.42
C HIS A 174 -9.03 5.98 -14.86
N ALA A 175 -9.32 4.81 -14.28
CA ALA A 175 -8.62 3.56 -14.59
C ALA A 175 -8.75 3.13 -16.06
N LYS A 176 -9.87 3.48 -16.71
CA LYS A 176 -10.07 3.26 -18.15
C LYS A 176 -9.12 4.10 -19.02
N ALA A 177 -8.76 5.29 -18.56
CA ALA A 177 -7.88 6.21 -19.26
C ALA A 177 -6.41 6.12 -18.81
N SER A 178 -6.15 5.49 -17.65
CA SER A 178 -4.81 5.41 -17.08
C SER A 178 -4.01 4.22 -17.61
N GLU A 179 -2.68 4.38 -17.63
CA GLU A 179 -1.73 3.33 -18.06
C GLU A 179 -1.22 2.47 -16.91
N HIS A 180 -1.70 2.69 -15.67
CA HIS A 180 -1.36 1.83 -14.53
C HIS A 180 -1.72 0.37 -14.85
N GLU A 181 -0.87 -0.53 -14.35
CA GLU A 181 -1.04 -1.99 -14.47
C GLU A 181 -1.83 -2.54 -13.30
N ASN A 182 -1.58 -2.01 -12.10
CA ASN A 182 -2.13 -2.51 -10.85
C ASN A 182 -3.02 -1.45 -10.17
N TYR A 183 -4.21 -1.88 -9.73
CA TYR A 183 -5.20 -1.02 -9.13
C TYR A 183 -5.61 -1.55 -7.77
N PHE A 184 -5.60 -0.67 -6.77
CA PHE A 184 -6.08 -0.95 -5.43
C PHE A 184 -7.10 0.10 -5.01
N LEU A 185 -8.11 -0.32 -4.26
CA LEU A 185 -8.96 0.58 -3.49
C LEU A 185 -8.81 0.25 -2.01
N LEU A 186 -8.34 1.21 -1.22
CA LEU A 186 -8.28 1.10 0.23
C LEU A 186 -9.53 1.74 0.84
N THR A 187 -10.38 0.94 1.49
CA THR A 187 -11.62 1.40 2.13
C THR A 187 -12.01 0.53 3.32
N GLU A 188 -12.40 1.15 4.44
CA GLU A 188 -12.98 0.42 5.57
C GLU A 188 -14.44 -0.02 5.34
N ASN A 189 -15.09 0.46 4.28
CA ASN A 189 -16.52 0.23 3.98
C ASN A 189 -16.76 -1.09 3.21
N THR A 190 -16.34 -2.22 3.78
CA THR A 190 -16.38 -3.55 3.10
C THR A 190 -17.77 -4.05 2.75
N ASN A 191 -18.82 -3.51 3.37
CA ASN A 191 -20.21 -3.88 3.05
C ASN A 191 -20.72 -3.20 1.78
N ASP A 192 -20.18 -2.02 1.47
CA ASP A 192 -20.60 -1.20 0.35
C ASP A 192 -19.66 -1.44 -0.86
N PHE A 193 -18.38 -1.70 -0.60
CA PHE A 193 -17.40 -2.10 -1.61
C PHE A 193 -17.13 -3.61 -1.59
N THR A 194 -18.00 -4.37 -2.27
CA THR A 194 -17.96 -5.83 -2.33
C THR A 194 -17.23 -6.36 -3.57
N SER A 195 -17.00 -7.67 -3.66
CA SER A 195 -16.42 -8.33 -4.83
C SER A 195 -17.23 -8.13 -6.12
N GLU A 196 -18.53 -7.80 -6.01
CA GLU A 196 -19.37 -7.44 -7.18
C GLU A 196 -18.79 -6.21 -7.92
N LEU A 197 -18.14 -5.29 -7.21
CA LEU A 197 -17.47 -4.13 -7.81
C LEU A 197 -16.14 -4.52 -8.47
N GLU A 198 -15.40 -5.48 -7.93
CA GLU A 198 -14.21 -6.01 -8.60
C GLU A 198 -14.57 -6.66 -9.94
N GLU A 199 -15.68 -7.40 -9.99
CA GLU A 199 -16.24 -7.96 -11.22
C GLU A 199 -16.71 -6.87 -12.19
N GLU A 200 -17.42 -5.83 -11.69
CA GLU A 200 -17.83 -4.69 -12.51
C GLU A 200 -16.63 -4.00 -13.16
N PHE A 201 -15.56 -3.80 -12.39
CA PHE A 201 -14.31 -3.21 -12.87
C PHE A 201 -13.69 -4.08 -13.97
N ALA A 202 -13.56 -5.40 -13.74
CA ALA A 202 -13.06 -6.34 -14.74
C ALA A 202 -13.86 -6.30 -16.05
N VAL A 203 -15.18 -6.30 -15.97
CA VAL A 203 -16.06 -6.27 -17.15
C VAL A 203 -16.01 -4.91 -17.86
N SER A 204 -15.98 -3.81 -17.10
CA SER A 204 -16.11 -2.46 -17.67
C SER A 204 -14.84 -1.94 -18.32
N ILE A 205 -13.67 -2.35 -17.80
CA ILE A 205 -12.38 -1.81 -18.26
C ILE A 205 -11.35 -2.88 -18.65
N ASN A 206 -11.66 -4.17 -18.53
CA ASN A 206 -10.76 -5.27 -18.88
C ASN A 206 -9.41 -5.22 -18.11
N LYS A 207 -9.48 -4.84 -16.84
CA LYS A 207 -8.37 -4.78 -15.87
C LYS A 207 -8.87 -5.26 -14.51
N SER A 208 -7.99 -5.60 -13.58
CA SER A 208 -8.38 -6.00 -12.23
C SER A 208 -8.13 -4.88 -11.21
N ILE A 209 -9.00 -4.80 -10.20
CA ILE A 209 -8.78 -4.00 -8.99
C ILE A 209 -8.89 -4.90 -7.77
N LYS A 210 -8.06 -4.64 -6.75
CA LYS A 210 -8.17 -5.28 -5.43
C LYS A 210 -8.76 -4.28 -4.43
N ILE A 211 -9.87 -4.63 -3.80
CA ILE A 211 -10.50 -3.82 -2.76
C ILE A 211 -10.02 -4.34 -1.39
N LEU A 212 -9.27 -3.50 -0.68
CA LEU A 212 -8.61 -3.85 0.57
C LEU A 212 -9.17 -3.05 1.74
N SER A 213 -9.37 -3.75 2.85
CA SER A 213 -10.07 -3.21 4.02
C SER A 213 -9.18 -2.63 5.12
N THR A 214 -7.87 -2.89 5.05
CA THR A 214 -6.91 -2.48 6.09
C THR A 214 -5.58 -2.10 5.46
N TYR A 215 -4.84 -1.24 6.17
CA TYR A 215 -3.48 -0.84 5.79
C TYR A 215 -2.57 -2.06 5.66
N GLU A 216 -2.62 -2.99 6.62
CA GLU A 216 -1.70 -4.14 6.68
C GLU A 216 -1.88 -5.08 5.48
N LYS A 217 -3.12 -5.21 4.97
CA LYS A 217 -3.37 -5.95 3.73
C LYS A 217 -2.81 -5.24 2.52
N LEU A 218 -2.99 -3.92 2.44
CA LEU A 218 -2.43 -3.13 1.35
C LEU A 218 -0.91 -3.16 1.37
N GLU A 219 -0.29 -2.95 2.52
CA GLU A 219 1.16 -3.05 2.72
C GLU A 219 1.65 -4.43 2.31
N LYS A 220 1.01 -5.52 2.76
CA LYS A 220 1.36 -6.87 2.32
C LYS A 220 1.22 -7.07 0.81
N GLU A 221 0.15 -6.58 0.20
CA GLU A 221 -0.08 -6.74 -1.24
C GLU A 221 0.86 -5.89 -2.10
N LEU A 222 1.09 -4.64 -1.71
CA LEU A 222 2.07 -3.76 -2.36
C LEU A 222 3.46 -4.31 -2.18
N ASN A 223 3.79 -4.78 -0.97
CA ASN A 223 5.02 -5.49 -0.73
C ASN A 223 5.05 -6.69 -1.64
N ILE A 224 4.17 -7.70 -1.60
CA ILE A 224 4.20 -8.87 -2.52
C ILE A 224 4.35 -8.47 -4.01
N LEU A 225 3.54 -7.52 -4.47
CA LEU A 225 3.55 -7.04 -5.86
C LEU A 225 4.91 -6.43 -6.23
N HIS A 226 5.52 -5.72 -5.29
CA HIS A 226 6.82 -5.08 -5.43
C HIS A 226 7.95 -5.81 -4.66
N ALA A 227 7.71 -7.03 -4.15
CA ALA A 227 8.48 -7.74 -3.10
C ALA A 227 9.71 -8.42 -3.66
N LEU A 228 10.01 -8.15 -4.92
CA LEU A 228 11.37 -8.30 -5.40
C LEU A 228 12.33 -7.28 -4.75
N LEU A 229 11.90 -6.43 -3.80
CA LEU A 229 12.71 -5.31 -3.28
C LEU A 229 13.00 -5.22 -1.77
N ASP A 230 12.41 -6.03 -0.89
CA ASP A 230 12.67 -5.97 0.57
C ASP A 230 13.13 -7.31 1.17
N LEU A 231 14.22 -7.89 0.64
CA LEU A 231 15.15 -8.54 1.56
C LEU A 231 15.85 -7.39 2.28
N ASP A 232 15.49 -7.18 3.55
CA ASP A 232 16.05 -6.21 4.51
C ASP A 232 17.34 -5.56 3.99
N ILE A 233 17.40 -4.23 3.85
CA ILE A 233 18.58 -3.53 3.30
C ILE A 233 19.90 -4.07 3.90
N ALA A 234 19.89 -4.49 5.17
CA ALA A 234 21.01 -5.18 5.81
C ALA A 234 21.32 -6.55 5.22
N VAL A 235 20.29 -7.38 4.98
CA VAL A 235 20.34 -8.65 4.28
C VAL A 235 20.77 -8.49 2.81
N LYS A 236 20.18 -7.56 2.05
CA LYS A 236 20.61 -7.29 0.67
C LYS A 236 22.07 -6.85 0.62
N LYS A 237 22.45 -5.92 1.51
CA LYS A 237 23.85 -5.50 1.65
C LYS A 237 24.77 -6.66 2.04
N HIS A 238 24.28 -7.60 2.85
CA HIS A 238 25.05 -8.79 3.24
C HIS A 238 25.23 -9.75 2.07
N ILE A 239 24.17 -10.01 1.30
CA ILE A 239 24.19 -10.89 0.13
C ILE A 239 25.07 -10.33 -1.00
N GLU A 240 25.08 -9.00 -1.18
CA GLU A 240 25.91 -8.32 -2.16
C GLU A 240 27.35 -8.05 -1.66
N ASP A 241 27.66 -8.38 -0.40
CA ASP A 241 28.99 -8.16 0.17
C ASP A 241 30.03 -9.11 -0.43
N GLU A 242 31.21 -8.59 -0.78
CA GLU A 242 32.29 -9.39 -1.39
C GLU A 242 32.69 -10.59 -0.52
N TYR A 243 32.64 -10.45 0.80
CA TYR A 243 32.95 -11.55 1.71
C TYR A 243 31.91 -12.66 1.62
N PHE A 244 30.62 -12.30 1.60
CA PHE A 244 29.54 -13.26 1.45
C PHE A 244 29.62 -13.98 0.10
N ILE A 245 29.82 -13.24 -1.00
CA ILE A 245 29.98 -13.84 -2.33
C ILE A 245 31.18 -14.80 -2.37
N SER A 246 32.29 -14.48 -1.69
CA SER A 246 33.42 -15.39 -1.56
C SER A 246 33.04 -16.68 -0.83
N GLN A 247 32.32 -16.58 0.29
CA GLN A 247 31.85 -17.75 1.04
C GLN A 247 30.87 -18.59 0.22
N LEU A 248 29.97 -17.93 -0.52
CA LEU A 248 29.02 -18.58 -1.41
C LEU A 248 29.75 -19.36 -2.52
N LYS A 249 30.78 -18.77 -3.14
CA LYS A 249 31.60 -19.45 -4.15
C LYS A 249 32.29 -20.69 -3.59
N GLU A 250 32.86 -20.61 -2.39
CA GLU A 250 33.48 -21.76 -1.72
C GLU A 250 32.46 -22.86 -1.40
N TYR A 251 31.31 -22.48 -0.84
CA TYR A 251 30.23 -23.41 -0.53
C TYR A 251 29.75 -24.15 -1.79
N ILE A 252 29.53 -23.42 -2.86
CA ILE A 252 29.06 -23.95 -4.14
C ILE A 252 30.12 -24.82 -4.80
N SER A 253 31.36 -24.37 -4.84
CA SER A 253 32.51 -25.16 -5.30
C SER A 253 32.54 -26.55 -4.66
N GLY A 254 32.30 -26.62 -3.34
CA GLY A 254 32.20 -27.89 -2.62
C GLY A 254 30.98 -28.75 -2.96
N LYS A 255 29.84 -28.15 -3.34
CA LYS A 255 28.60 -28.87 -3.67
C LYS A 255 28.56 -29.39 -5.12
N ILE A 256 29.18 -28.69 -6.06
CA ILE A 256 29.22 -29.10 -7.49
C ILE A 256 30.59 -29.60 -7.98
N ASP A 257 31.59 -29.68 -7.10
CA ASP A 257 32.95 -30.13 -7.40
C ASP A 257 33.59 -29.33 -8.56
N ILE A 258 33.45 -28.01 -8.50
CA ILE A 258 34.02 -27.06 -9.47
C ILE A 258 34.99 -26.14 -8.74
N ASP A 259 36.17 -25.89 -9.29
CA ASP A 259 37.11 -24.92 -8.72
C ASP A 259 36.51 -23.50 -8.70
N THR A 260 36.56 -22.83 -7.54
CA THR A 260 36.10 -21.44 -7.37
C THR A 260 36.62 -20.46 -8.43
N SER A 261 37.84 -20.69 -8.97
CA SER A 261 38.45 -19.86 -10.01
C SER A 261 37.75 -19.94 -11.35
N LEU A 262 36.97 -20.99 -11.59
CA LEU A 262 36.17 -21.17 -12.80
C LEU A 262 34.80 -20.48 -12.71
N ILE A 263 34.43 -19.95 -11.53
CA ILE A 263 33.19 -19.18 -11.35
C ILE A 263 33.42 -17.74 -11.79
N THR A 264 33.00 -17.46 -13.03
CA THR A 264 33.20 -16.17 -13.70
C THR A 264 32.22 -15.11 -13.22
N ASP A 265 30.99 -15.52 -12.89
CA ASP A 265 29.93 -14.60 -12.47
C ASP A 265 28.95 -15.25 -11.47
N VAL A 266 28.45 -14.44 -10.55
CA VAL A 266 27.43 -14.81 -9.56
C VAL A 266 26.41 -13.67 -9.49
N THR A 267 25.23 -13.92 -10.00
CA THR A 267 24.14 -12.94 -10.03
C THR A 267 23.03 -13.36 -9.08
N PHE A 268 22.69 -12.49 -8.12
CA PHE A 268 21.52 -12.66 -7.26
C PHE A 268 20.23 -12.40 -8.06
N GLU A 269 19.26 -13.29 -7.94
CA GLU A 269 17.98 -13.19 -8.67
C GLU A 269 16.85 -12.71 -7.76
N LYS A 270 16.63 -13.42 -6.65
CA LYS A 270 15.55 -13.14 -5.69
C LYS A 270 15.83 -13.87 -4.39
N ALA A 271 14.99 -13.61 -3.40
CA ALA A 271 14.96 -14.43 -2.20
C ALA A 271 13.57 -14.51 -1.58
N ILE A 272 13.38 -15.55 -0.77
CA ILE A 272 12.13 -15.89 -0.11
C ILE A 272 12.41 -15.92 1.40
N ASP A 273 11.66 -15.12 2.15
CA ASP A 273 11.69 -15.08 3.62
C ASP A 273 10.62 -16.02 4.21
N PHE A 274 11.03 -16.95 5.07
CA PHE A 274 10.11 -17.88 5.75
C PHE A 274 9.50 -17.32 7.04
N SER A 275 10.01 -16.22 7.58
CA SER A 275 9.51 -15.64 8.82
C SER A 275 8.05 -15.18 8.76
N SER A 276 7.49 -15.03 7.54
CA SER A 276 6.15 -14.49 7.28
C SER A 276 5.21 -15.43 6.51
N GLN A 277 5.64 -16.67 6.23
CA GLN A 277 4.94 -17.61 5.35
C GLN A 277 4.05 -18.59 6.15
N SER A 278 3.11 -19.24 5.46
CA SER A 278 2.25 -20.31 6.02
C SER A 278 2.66 -21.67 5.43
N ASP A 279 2.25 -22.78 6.06
CA ASP A 279 2.63 -24.17 5.72
C ASP A 279 2.59 -24.57 4.22
N GLY A 280 1.89 -23.81 3.37
CA GLY A 280 1.75 -24.08 1.94
C GLY A 280 2.98 -23.81 1.08
N ASP A 281 3.88 -22.91 1.48
CA ASP A 281 5.00 -22.46 0.62
C ASP A 281 6.25 -23.37 0.72
N VAL A 282 6.43 -24.03 1.87
CA VAL A 282 7.44 -25.07 2.11
C VAL A 282 7.28 -26.26 1.14
N ILE A 283 6.05 -26.48 0.64
CA ILE A 283 5.71 -27.57 -0.28
C ILE A 283 6.36 -27.37 -1.67
N GLN A 284 6.76 -26.16 -2.05
CA GLN A 284 7.30 -25.87 -3.39
C GLN A 284 8.79 -26.19 -3.55
N HIS A 285 9.56 -26.29 -2.46
CA HIS A 285 11.02 -26.52 -2.48
C HIS A 285 11.46 -27.64 -1.52
N PRO A 286 10.92 -28.86 -1.63
CA PRO A 286 11.15 -29.92 -0.66
C PRO A 286 12.62 -30.37 -0.55
N GLU A 287 13.42 -30.21 -1.62
CA GLU A 287 14.82 -30.63 -1.60
C GLU A 287 15.68 -29.81 -0.63
N LEU A 288 15.32 -28.55 -0.36
CA LEU A 288 16.08 -27.68 0.54
C LEU A 288 15.89 -28.03 2.02
N PHE A 289 14.80 -28.72 2.36
CA PHE A 289 14.46 -29.06 3.75
C PHE A 289 14.84 -30.48 4.15
N SER A 290 15.27 -31.32 3.19
CA SER A 290 15.89 -32.60 3.47
C SER A 290 17.39 -32.44 3.62
N LEU A 291 17.88 -32.58 4.86
CA LEU A 291 19.29 -32.54 5.18
C LEU A 291 20.00 -33.83 4.75
N ASP A 292 21.33 -33.76 4.59
CA ASP A 292 22.18 -34.86 4.11
C ASP A 292 22.11 -36.12 5.01
N ASP A 293 21.66 -36.01 6.25
CA ASP A 293 21.45 -37.11 7.21
C ASP A 293 20.00 -37.66 7.25
N GLY A 294 19.11 -37.10 6.43
CA GLY A 294 17.70 -37.48 6.36
C GLY A 294 16.81 -36.80 7.41
N GLU A 295 17.35 -35.87 8.20
CA GLU A 295 16.53 -34.98 9.03
C GLU A 295 15.77 -33.97 8.16
N ILE A 296 14.53 -33.69 8.55
CA ILE A 296 13.69 -32.67 7.90
C ILE A 296 13.62 -31.50 8.86
N LEU A 297 14.05 -30.32 8.39
CA LEU A 297 13.92 -29.08 9.16
C LEU A 297 12.44 -28.81 9.47
N SER A 298 12.12 -28.62 10.75
CA SER A 298 10.78 -28.22 11.15
C SER A 298 10.52 -26.78 10.71
N ILE A 299 9.28 -26.50 10.28
CA ILE A 299 8.86 -25.14 9.90
C ILE A 299 9.02 -24.17 11.08
N ASP A 300 8.82 -24.67 12.30
CA ASP A 300 9.00 -23.89 13.53
C ASP A 300 10.44 -23.39 13.73
N ASP A 301 11.44 -23.99 13.07
CA ASP A 301 12.86 -23.60 13.15
C ASP A 301 13.27 -22.60 12.04
N LEU A 302 12.36 -22.23 11.13
CA LEU A 302 12.65 -21.43 9.94
C LEU A 302 12.52 -19.90 10.14
N GLU A 303 12.28 -19.43 11.37
CA GLU A 303 12.04 -18.01 11.68
C GLU A 303 13.17 -17.06 11.21
N ASN A 304 14.39 -17.56 11.00
CA ASN A 304 15.55 -16.78 10.55
C ASN A 304 16.14 -17.26 9.20
N HIS A 305 15.40 -18.10 8.48
CA HIS A 305 15.87 -18.75 7.27
C HIS A 305 15.31 -18.11 6.00
N TYR A 306 16.16 -18.05 4.97
CA TYR A 306 15.80 -17.50 3.67
C TYR A 306 16.22 -18.48 2.57
N ILE A 307 15.44 -18.58 1.50
CA ILE A 307 15.91 -19.19 0.24
C ILE A 307 16.45 -18.07 -0.62
N LEU A 308 17.72 -18.17 -0.98
CA LEU A 308 18.40 -17.24 -1.86
C LEU A 308 18.58 -17.89 -3.23
N PHE A 309 18.23 -17.17 -4.29
CA PHE A 309 18.31 -17.66 -5.66
C PHE A 309 19.46 -16.96 -6.37
N TYR A 310 20.38 -17.73 -6.93
CA TYR A 310 21.53 -17.24 -7.70
C TYR A 310 21.62 -17.91 -9.05
N ASN A 311 22.05 -17.14 -10.03
CA ASN A 311 22.55 -17.64 -11.30
C ASN A 311 24.07 -17.57 -11.30
N ILE A 312 24.70 -18.69 -11.64
CA ILE A 312 26.15 -18.84 -11.57
C ILE A 312 26.65 -19.28 -12.93
N LYS A 313 27.66 -18.56 -13.42
CA LYS A 313 28.30 -18.85 -14.68
C LYS A 313 29.71 -19.35 -14.45
N THR A 314 30.03 -20.41 -15.16
CA THR A 314 31.41 -20.83 -15.42
C THR A 314 31.80 -20.40 -16.83
N GLU A 315 32.99 -20.78 -17.29
CA GLU A 315 33.40 -20.53 -18.68
C GLU A 315 32.45 -21.21 -19.69
N ASP A 316 31.89 -22.35 -19.32
CA ASP A 316 31.19 -23.27 -20.23
C ASP A 316 29.73 -23.55 -19.86
N LYS A 317 29.26 -23.15 -18.67
CA LYS A 317 27.95 -23.55 -18.14
C LYS A 317 27.29 -22.47 -17.31
N GLU A 318 25.96 -22.58 -17.23
CA GLU A 318 25.15 -21.77 -16.33
C GLU A 318 24.30 -22.66 -15.41
N TYR A 319 24.28 -22.28 -14.14
CA TYR A 319 23.62 -23.01 -13.07
C TYR A 319 22.67 -22.09 -12.32
N GLN A 320 21.50 -22.64 -11.96
CA GLN A 320 20.60 -22.03 -10.99
C GLN A 320 20.88 -22.67 -9.63
N PHE A 321 21.10 -21.84 -8.63
CA PHE A 321 21.33 -22.24 -7.25
C PHE A 321 20.23 -21.68 -6.37
N GLU A 322 19.66 -22.56 -5.57
CA GLU A 322 18.74 -22.21 -4.48
C GLU A 322 19.45 -22.58 -3.19
N VAL A 323 19.59 -21.62 -2.27
CA VAL A 323 20.39 -21.77 -1.06
C VAL A 323 19.55 -21.41 0.14
N LEU A 324 19.38 -22.35 1.05
CA LEU A 324 18.77 -22.11 2.35
C LEU A 324 19.83 -21.55 3.30
N PHE A 325 19.68 -20.29 3.69
CA PHE A 325 20.64 -19.57 4.54
C PHE A 325 20.00 -19.13 5.85
N ASP A 326 20.71 -19.37 6.96
CA ASP A 326 20.33 -18.91 8.30
C ASP A 326 21.03 -17.58 8.60
N PHE A 327 20.26 -16.49 8.64
CA PHE A 327 20.81 -15.16 8.90
C PHE A 327 21.23 -14.92 10.35
N LYS A 328 20.66 -15.67 11.31
CA LYS A 328 21.00 -15.56 12.72
C LYS A 328 22.35 -16.19 12.99
N ASN A 329 22.60 -17.36 12.41
CA ASN A 329 23.86 -18.09 12.56
C ASN A 329 24.90 -17.72 11.50
N LYS A 330 24.47 -17.03 10.42
CA LYS A 330 25.28 -16.67 9.25
C LYS A 330 25.87 -17.90 8.57
N ASP A 331 25.02 -18.88 8.33
CA ASP A 331 25.45 -20.19 7.83
C ASP A 331 24.59 -20.70 6.68
N PHE A 332 25.22 -21.45 5.78
CA PHE A 332 24.58 -22.12 4.66
C PHE A 332 24.05 -23.48 5.13
N VAL A 333 22.73 -23.56 5.28
CA VAL A 333 22.09 -24.74 5.85
C VAL A 333 21.96 -25.85 4.82
N ASN A 334 21.47 -25.51 3.64
CA ASN A 334 21.33 -26.47 2.54
C ASN A 334 21.30 -25.76 1.19
N SER A 335 21.41 -26.52 0.11
CA SER A 335 21.28 -25.99 -1.24
C SER A 335 20.78 -27.02 -2.22
N TYR A 336 20.05 -26.53 -3.20
CA TYR A 336 19.66 -27.26 -4.39
C TYR A 336 20.24 -26.54 -5.60
N PHE A 337 20.66 -27.29 -6.61
CA PHE A 337 21.15 -26.71 -7.84
C PHE A 337 20.64 -27.45 -9.05
N LYS A 338 20.44 -26.69 -10.13
CA LYS A 338 20.00 -27.19 -11.41
C LYS A 338 20.84 -26.58 -12.52
N LYS A 339 21.42 -27.44 -13.36
CA LYS A 339 22.09 -26.98 -14.59
C LYS A 339 21.05 -26.42 -15.55
N ILE A 340 21.23 -25.17 -16.00
CA ILE A 340 20.29 -24.47 -16.88
C ILE A 340 20.66 -24.73 -18.35
N GLY A 341 21.96 -24.74 -18.68
CA GLY A 341 22.44 -24.94 -20.04
C GLY A 341 23.97 -25.05 -20.13
N ASP A 342 24.45 -25.43 -21.31
CA ASP A 342 25.83 -25.21 -21.73
C ASP A 342 25.89 -23.83 -22.42
N LEU A 343 26.90 -23.03 -22.09
CA LEU A 343 27.17 -21.77 -22.77
C LEU A 343 27.88 -22.13 -24.08
N ASP A 344 27.20 -21.93 -25.21
CA ASP A 344 27.80 -22.16 -26.53
C ASP A 344 29.05 -21.28 -26.70
N GLU A 345 30.17 -21.89 -27.12
CA GLU A 345 31.48 -21.27 -27.38
C GLU A 345 31.43 -20.03 -28.29
#